data_AF-A0A1V1TJ24-F1
#
_entry.id   AF-A0A1V1TJ24-F1
#
_cell.length_a   1.000
_cell.length_b   1.000
_cell.length_c   1.000
_cell.angle_alpha   90.00
_cell.angle_beta   90.00
_cell.angle_gamma   90.00
#
_symmetry.space_group_name_H-M   'P 1'
#
loop_
_entity.id
_entity.type
_entity.pdbx_description
1 polymer ?
#
loop_
_entity_poly.entity_id
_entity_poly.type
_entity_poly.pdbx_seq_one_letter_code
_entity_poly.pdbx_strand_id
1 'polypeptide(L)'
;MFFSKFATCAAFLATALASPLGASADEEHQIAKRANGVHLVNCVTYSAVVYCENDSNCNFNPGAGNQCIPRDHLNGNGLEIWESAGSCRFDTGTTFSWNIQSNAQSQPNFSVVGSGSNGFQGFTVRKDDQHVMYTDGNGHACRSIYYAL
;
A
#
# COMPACT_ATOMS: atom_id res chain seq x y z
N MET A 1 -3.92 67.65 -47.87
CA MET A 1 -3.12 67.02 -48.94
C MET A 1 -2.17 66.03 -48.28
N PHE A 2 -1.97 64.76 -48.63
CA PHE A 2 -2.47 63.84 -49.66
C PHE A 2 -2.00 62.42 -49.21
N PHE A 3 -2.89 61.40 -49.25
CA PHE A 3 -2.71 59.93 -49.46
C PHE A 3 -1.70 59.11 -48.60
N SER A 4 -2.09 58.10 -47.81
CA SER A 4 -2.60 56.74 -48.13
C SER A 4 -1.61 55.85 -48.91
N LYS A 5 -1.14 54.74 -48.29
CA LYS A 5 -1.29 53.36 -48.82
C LYS A 5 -0.77 52.25 -47.87
N PHE A 6 -1.56 51.20 -47.85
CA PHE A 6 -1.47 49.87 -47.23
C PHE A 6 -0.16 49.11 -47.46
N ALA A 7 0.21 48.28 -46.47
CA ALA A 7 0.76 46.95 -46.73
C ALA A 7 0.34 45.98 -45.61
N THR A 8 -0.62 45.12 -45.96
CA THR A 8 -1.10 43.98 -45.18
C THR A 8 -0.07 42.86 -45.23
N CYS A 9 0.40 42.35 -44.09
CA CYS A 9 1.04 41.04 -44.02
C CYS A 9 0.22 40.15 -43.06
N ALA A 10 -0.66 39.35 -43.66
CA ALA A 10 -1.33 38.25 -42.98
C ALA A 10 -0.30 37.12 -42.78
N ALA A 11 0.14 36.93 -41.54
CA ALA A 11 0.87 35.73 -41.16
C ALA A 11 -0.14 34.67 -40.69
N PHE A 12 -0.51 33.78 -41.61
CA PHE A 12 -1.08 32.48 -41.28
C PHE A 12 0.01 31.64 -40.61
N LEU A 13 -0.15 31.31 -39.33
CA LEU A 13 0.67 30.30 -38.66
C LEU A 13 -0.23 29.38 -37.83
N ALA A 14 -0.52 28.25 -38.47
CA ALA A 14 -0.82 26.91 -37.95
C ALA A 14 -1.49 26.82 -36.57
N THR A 15 -2.77 26.47 -36.58
CA THR A 15 -3.42 25.73 -35.50
C THR A 15 -2.61 24.48 -35.17
N ALA A 16 -1.98 24.47 -34.00
CA ALA A 16 -1.45 23.24 -33.41
C ALA A 16 -2.65 22.32 -33.12
N LEU A 17 -2.81 21.26 -33.91
CA LEU A 17 -3.64 20.13 -33.51
C LEU A 17 -2.91 19.47 -32.34
N ALA A 18 -3.30 19.81 -31.12
CA ALA A 18 -3.02 18.97 -29.97
C ALA A 18 -3.74 17.64 -30.23
N SER A 19 -3.00 16.67 -30.75
CA SER A 19 -3.42 15.28 -30.65
C SER A 19 -3.59 15.00 -29.15
N PRO A 20 -4.73 14.52 -28.66
CA PRO A 20 -4.70 13.78 -27.41
C PRO A 20 -3.81 12.58 -27.73
N LEU A 21 -2.54 12.63 -27.30
CA LEU A 21 -1.79 11.39 -27.15
C LEU A 21 -2.68 10.52 -26.28
N GLY A 22 -3.12 9.40 -26.86
CA GLY A 22 -3.95 8.45 -26.17
C GLY A 22 -3.33 8.21 -24.81
N ALA A 23 -4.07 8.54 -23.77
CA ALA A 23 -3.88 7.92 -22.48
C ALA A 23 -4.04 6.44 -22.74
N SER A 24 -2.94 5.73 -22.97
CA SER A 24 -2.91 4.29 -22.86
C SER A 24 -3.34 4.00 -21.44
N ALA A 25 -4.50 3.37 -21.31
CA ALA A 25 -5.11 2.92 -20.07
C ALA A 25 -4.31 1.77 -19.40
N ASP A 26 -2.97 1.85 -19.49
CA ASP A 26 -2.02 0.86 -19.01
C ASP A 26 -0.99 1.48 -18.03
N GLU A 27 -1.08 2.79 -17.75
CA GLU A 27 -0.17 3.50 -16.82
C GLU A 27 -0.74 3.77 -15.42
N GLU A 28 -1.90 3.20 -15.04
CA GLU A 28 -2.45 3.38 -13.67
C GLU A 28 -2.12 2.22 -12.71
N HIS A 29 -1.45 1.15 -13.15
CA HIS A 29 -1.20 -0.04 -12.30
C HIS A 29 0.26 -0.29 -11.91
N GLN A 30 1.18 0.64 -12.19
CA GLN A 30 2.63 0.46 -11.96
C GLN A 30 3.28 1.53 -11.07
N ILE A 31 2.52 2.49 -10.53
CA ILE A 31 3.09 3.61 -9.74
C ILE A 31 3.23 3.29 -8.23
N ALA A 32 2.59 2.24 -7.69
CA ALA A 32 2.57 1.98 -6.24
C ALA A 32 3.63 0.98 -5.71
N LYS A 33 4.34 0.27 -6.59
CA LYS A 33 5.11 -0.92 -6.21
C LYS A 33 6.54 -0.69 -5.71
N ARG A 34 6.92 0.56 -5.41
CA ARG A 34 8.26 0.92 -4.88
C ARG A 34 8.22 1.53 -3.48
N ALA A 35 7.14 1.29 -2.73
CA ALA A 35 6.99 1.79 -1.37
C ALA A 35 7.40 0.72 -0.33
N ASN A 36 7.89 1.19 0.81
CA ASN A 36 8.04 0.40 2.04
C ASN A 36 6.63 0.02 2.51
N GLY A 37 6.35 -1.28 2.64
CA GLY A 37 5.05 -1.80 3.04
C GLY A 37 5.10 -2.51 4.39
N VAL A 38 3.97 -2.47 5.10
CA VAL A 38 3.73 -3.31 6.28
C VAL A 38 2.47 -4.13 6.06
N HIS A 39 2.56 -5.45 6.19
CA HIS A 39 1.43 -6.37 6.04
C HIS A 39 1.02 -6.94 7.39
N LEU A 40 -0.28 -7.02 7.61
CA LEU A 40 -0.89 -7.67 8.77
C LEU A 40 -1.42 -9.01 8.27
N VAL A 41 -0.77 -10.10 8.69
CA VAL A 41 -0.96 -11.43 8.10
C VAL A 41 -1.45 -12.46 9.11
N ASN A 42 -2.25 -13.42 8.62
CA ASN A 42 -2.68 -14.59 9.39
C ASN A 42 -2.03 -15.85 8.82
N CYS A 43 -1.24 -16.53 9.65
CA CYS A 43 -0.46 -17.73 9.35
C CYS A 43 -1.09 -18.98 9.98
N VAL A 44 -2.36 -19.26 9.65
CA VAL A 44 -3.17 -20.40 10.16
C VAL A 44 -3.39 -20.39 11.68
N THR A 45 -2.33 -20.48 12.48
CA THR A 45 -2.32 -20.62 13.94
C THR A 45 -1.92 -19.34 14.68
N TYR A 46 -1.33 -18.37 13.98
CA TYR A 46 -0.89 -17.10 14.56
C TYR A 46 -1.06 -15.94 13.59
N SER A 47 -0.93 -14.72 14.11
CA SER A 47 -0.88 -13.49 13.32
C SER A 47 0.48 -12.83 13.42
N ALA A 48 0.90 -12.14 12.36
CA ALA A 48 2.17 -11.42 12.34
C ALA A 48 2.01 -10.08 11.63
N VAL A 49 2.88 -9.14 12.00
CA VAL A 49 3.10 -7.91 11.25
C VAL A 49 4.43 -8.05 10.53
N VAL A 50 4.41 -7.89 9.21
CA VAL A 50 5.55 -8.13 8.32
C VAL A 50 5.95 -6.83 7.67
N TYR A 51 7.21 -6.44 7.80
CA TYR A 51 7.79 -5.30 7.10
C TYR A 51 8.46 -5.76 5.81
N CYS A 52 8.19 -5.04 4.73
CA CYS A 52 8.77 -5.25 3.43
C CYS A 52 9.33 -3.93 2.89
N GLU A 53 10.64 -3.88 2.69
CA GLU A 53 11.30 -2.70 2.10
C GLU A 53 10.81 -2.42 0.67
N ASN A 54 10.45 -3.49 -0.05
CA ASN A 54 9.82 -3.40 -1.34
C ASN A 54 8.52 -4.23 -1.34
N ASP A 55 7.38 -3.56 -1.18
CA ASP A 55 6.04 -4.17 -1.18
C ASP A 55 5.80 -5.06 -2.41
N SER A 56 6.34 -4.69 -3.58
CA SER A 56 6.19 -5.49 -4.80
C SER A 56 6.86 -6.86 -4.77
N ASN A 57 7.74 -7.08 -3.80
CA ASN A 57 8.46 -8.31 -3.58
C ASN A 57 8.19 -8.88 -2.17
N CYS A 58 7.01 -8.64 -1.58
CA CYS A 58 6.71 -9.10 -0.21
C CYS A 58 6.23 -10.57 -0.14
N ASN A 59 6.58 -11.41 -1.11
CA ASN A 59 6.07 -12.78 -1.28
C ASN A 59 6.98 -13.88 -0.72
N PHE A 60 7.74 -13.58 0.33
CA PHE A 60 8.69 -14.50 0.95
C PHE A 60 8.56 -14.49 2.47
N ASN A 61 8.98 -15.59 3.11
CA ASN A 61 9.03 -15.68 4.57
C ASN A 61 9.99 -14.62 5.12
N PRO A 62 9.52 -13.63 5.91
CA PRO A 62 10.35 -12.53 6.36
C PRO A 62 11.51 -13.04 7.22
N GLY A 63 12.70 -12.48 6.98
CA GLY A 63 13.87 -12.71 7.81
C GLY A 63 13.66 -12.21 9.25
N ALA A 64 14.49 -12.70 10.17
CA ALA A 64 14.50 -12.22 11.55
C ALA A 64 14.65 -10.68 11.59
N GLY A 65 13.81 -10.00 12.37
CA GLY A 65 13.76 -8.54 12.46
C GLY A 65 12.79 -7.83 11.51
N ASN A 66 12.33 -8.49 10.44
CA ASN A 66 11.32 -7.96 9.51
C ASN A 66 9.91 -8.50 9.80
N GLN A 67 9.74 -9.20 10.91
CA GLN A 67 8.44 -9.60 11.43
C GLN A 67 8.38 -9.32 12.92
N CYS A 68 7.16 -9.12 13.41
CA CYS A 68 6.87 -9.22 14.82
C CYS A 68 5.51 -9.89 15.03
N ILE A 69 5.35 -10.53 16.18
CA ILE A 69 4.09 -11.14 16.60
C ILE A 69 3.40 -10.16 17.54
N PRO A 70 2.20 -9.64 17.19
CA PRO A 70 1.45 -8.78 18.10
C PRO A 70 1.16 -9.57 19.39
N ARG A 71 1.51 -8.98 20.54
CA ARG A 71 1.51 -9.68 21.83
C ARG A 71 0.16 -9.57 22.56
N ASP A 72 -0.74 -8.80 21.99
CA ASP A 72 -1.92 -8.27 22.67
C ASP A 72 -3.04 -9.32 22.70
N HIS A 73 -3.03 -10.27 21.76
CA HIS A 73 -3.82 -11.50 21.83
C HIS A 73 -2.94 -12.74 22.14
N LEU A 74 -3.12 -13.28 23.35
CA LEU A 74 -2.87 -14.70 23.70
C LEU A 74 -1.41 -15.21 23.78
N ASN A 75 -0.45 -14.44 24.31
CA ASN A 75 0.94 -14.91 24.47
C ASN A 75 1.56 -15.43 23.15
N GLY A 76 1.11 -14.93 22.00
CA GLY A 76 1.55 -15.36 20.66
C GLY A 76 0.83 -16.59 20.09
N ASN A 77 -0.26 -17.07 20.71
CA ASN A 77 -1.05 -18.20 20.22
C ASN A 77 -2.43 -17.77 19.72
N GLY A 78 -2.74 -17.99 18.45
CA GLY A 78 -4.05 -17.63 17.88
C GLY A 78 -4.00 -16.37 17.02
N LEU A 79 -5.14 -16.05 16.41
CA LEU A 79 -5.25 -14.95 15.45
C LEU A 79 -5.53 -13.62 16.15
N GLU A 80 -4.86 -12.57 15.69
CA GLU A 80 -5.06 -11.18 16.11
C GLU A 80 -6.42 -10.65 15.62
N ILE A 81 -7.06 -9.81 16.43
CA ILE A 81 -8.26 -9.07 16.02
C ILE A 81 -7.80 -7.73 15.44
N TRP A 82 -7.56 -7.74 14.14
CA TRP A 82 -7.00 -6.59 13.43
C TRP A 82 -7.88 -5.35 13.46
N GLU A 83 -9.21 -5.50 13.47
CA GLU A 83 -10.22 -4.44 13.34
C GLU A 83 -10.41 -3.61 14.63
N SER A 84 -9.29 -3.14 15.17
CA SER A 84 -9.17 -2.33 16.36
C SER A 84 -7.87 -1.51 16.33
N ALA A 85 -7.53 -0.84 17.44
CA ALA A 85 -6.21 -0.26 17.61
C ALA A 85 -5.25 -1.31 18.18
N GLY A 86 -4.05 -1.42 17.62
CA GLY A 86 -3.04 -2.37 18.09
C GLY A 86 -1.62 -1.94 17.74
N SER A 87 -0.64 -2.68 18.24
CA SER A 87 0.76 -2.41 17.94
C SER A 87 1.62 -3.67 17.96
N CYS A 88 2.77 -3.59 17.30
CA CYS A 88 3.71 -4.68 17.21
C CYS A 88 5.14 -4.14 17.15
N ARG A 89 6.00 -4.59 18.06
CA ARG A 89 7.39 -4.17 18.15
C ARG A 89 8.30 -5.20 17.50
N PHE A 90 9.03 -4.75 16.48
CA PHE A 90 10.08 -5.52 15.81
C PHE A 90 11.31 -5.66 16.70
N ASP A 91 12.08 -6.72 16.49
CA ASP A 91 13.33 -6.95 17.21
C ASP A 91 14.38 -5.86 16.94
N THR A 92 14.24 -5.14 15.83
CA THR A 92 15.04 -3.94 15.50
C THR A 92 14.75 -2.74 16.42
N GLY A 93 13.68 -2.82 17.22
CA GLY A 93 13.27 -1.82 18.19
C GLY A 93 12.15 -0.90 17.72
N THR A 94 11.89 -0.84 16.40
CA THR A 94 10.78 -0.09 15.80
C THR A 94 9.44 -0.70 16.19
N THR A 95 8.46 0.13 16.52
CA THR A 95 7.08 -0.31 16.77
C THR A 95 6.20 0.20 15.64
N PHE A 96 5.48 -0.71 14.99
CA PHE A 96 4.37 -0.34 14.11
C PHE A 96 3.06 -0.41 14.89
N SER A 97 2.27 0.65 14.80
CA SER A 97 0.93 0.73 15.39
C SER A 97 -0.10 0.94 14.29
N TRP A 98 -1.31 0.41 14.50
CA TRP A 98 -2.43 0.56 13.57
C TRP A 98 -3.71 0.96 14.30
N ASN A 99 -4.67 1.46 13.53
CA ASN A 99 -6.06 1.62 13.91
C ASN A 99 -6.92 1.31 12.67
N ILE A 100 -7.67 0.21 12.74
CA ILE A 100 -8.50 -0.30 11.66
C ILE A 100 -9.96 -0.27 12.10
N GLN A 101 -10.84 0.16 11.20
CA GLN A 101 -12.28 0.22 11.43
C GLN A 101 -12.83 -1.15 11.81
N SER A 102 -13.73 -1.20 12.80
CA SER A 102 -14.34 -2.45 13.29
C SER A 102 -15.09 -3.26 12.23
N ASN A 103 -15.55 -2.59 11.16
CA ASN A 103 -16.23 -3.20 10.03
C ASN A 103 -15.34 -3.34 8.78
N ALA A 104 -14.01 -3.27 8.92
CA ALA A 104 -13.11 -3.27 7.78
C ALA A 104 -13.27 -4.51 6.87
N GLN A 105 -13.56 -5.69 7.44
CA GLN A 105 -13.79 -6.91 6.64
C GLN A 105 -15.04 -6.84 5.74
N SER A 106 -16.04 -6.02 6.08
CA SER A 106 -17.22 -5.85 5.22
C SER A 106 -17.00 -4.86 4.09
N GLN A 107 -15.87 -4.16 4.06
CA GLN A 107 -15.52 -3.24 2.98
C GLN A 107 -15.04 -4.00 1.73
N PRO A 108 -15.13 -3.40 0.53
CA PRO A 108 -14.50 -3.96 -0.67
C PRO A 108 -12.99 -4.15 -0.50
N ASN A 109 -12.41 -5.11 -1.23
CA ASN A 109 -10.96 -5.27 -1.25
C ASN A 109 -10.28 -3.98 -1.73
N PHE A 110 -9.10 -3.69 -1.19
CA PHE A 110 -8.27 -2.52 -1.48
C PHE A 110 -8.84 -1.17 -1.01
N SER A 111 -9.99 -1.19 -0.32
CA SER A 111 -10.53 0.00 0.34
C SER A 111 -9.62 0.47 1.47
N VAL A 112 -9.57 1.79 1.68
CA VAL A 112 -8.93 2.38 2.85
C VAL A 112 -9.81 2.14 4.07
N VAL A 113 -9.25 1.49 5.08
CA VAL A 113 -9.98 1.02 6.28
C VAL A 113 -9.33 1.44 7.59
N GLY A 114 -8.22 2.17 7.52
CA GLY A 114 -7.49 2.56 8.72
C GLY A 114 -6.24 3.37 8.45
N SER A 115 -5.46 3.52 9.51
CA SER A 115 -4.17 4.22 9.49
C SER A 115 -3.14 3.44 10.30
N GLY A 116 -1.86 3.63 9.98
CA GLY A 116 -0.75 3.06 10.71
C GLY A 116 0.40 4.05 10.88
N SER A 117 1.34 3.75 11.77
CA SER A 117 2.55 4.55 11.96
C SER A 117 3.67 3.71 12.55
N ASN A 118 4.92 4.03 12.21
CA ASN A 118 6.10 3.47 12.86
C ASN A 118 6.85 4.49 13.76
N GLY A 119 6.21 5.62 14.07
CA GLY A 119 6.83 6.74 14.81
C GLY A 119 7.69 7.68 13.95
N PHE A 120 8.05 7.28 12.72
CA PHE A 120 8.80 8.12 11.77
C PHE A 120 7.91 8.62 10.63
N GLN A 121 7.00 7.78 10.15
CA GLN A 121 6.03 8.12 9.12
C GLN A 121 4.65 7.53 9.43
N GLY A 122 3.63 8.09 8.78
CA GLY A 122 2.29 7.53 8.75
C GLY A 122 2.09 6.65 7.51
N PHE A 123 1.16 5.72 7.62
CA PHE A 123 0.77 4.78 6.57
C PHE A 123 -0.75 4.78 6.43
N THR A 124 -1.23 4.54 5.21
CA THR A 124 -2.63 4.29 4.92
C THR A 124 -2.89 2.79 4.94
N VAL A 125 -3.76 2.32 5.82
CA VAL A 125 -4.10 0.89 5.92
C VAL A 125 -5.27 0.57 5.00
N ARG A 126 -5.10 -0.45 4.16
CA ARG A 126 -6.10 -0.96 3.22
C ARG A 126 -6.41 -2.42 3.49
N LYS A 127 -7.66 -2.79 3.23
CA LYS A 127 -8.08 -4.20 3.19
C LYS A 127 -7.39 -4.89 2.02
N ASP A 128 -6.82 -6.06 2.26
CA ASP A 128 -6.30 -6.90 1.19
C ASP A 128 -7.35 -7.94 0.73
N ASP A 129 -7.06 -8.65 -0.35
CA ASP A 129 -7.90 -9.72 -0.90
C ASP A 129 -7.68 -11.10 -0.24
N GLN A 130 -6.85 -11.18 0.81
CA GLN A 130 -6.56 -12.41 1.57
C GLN A 130 -5.86 -13.52 0.77
N HIS A 131 -5.16 -13.13 -0.30
CA HIS A 131 -4.25 -14.05 -0.98
C HIS A 131 -3.16 -14.56 -0.03
N VAL A 132 -2.62 -15.74 -0.37
CA VAL A 132 -1.43 -16.26 0.32
C VAL A 132 -0.25 -15.40 -0.09
N MET A 133 0.33 -14.69 0.87
CA MET A 133 1.48 -13.83 0.66
C MET A 133 2.77 -14.65 0.64
N TYR A 134 2.93 -15.55 1.62
CA TYR A 134 4.06 -16.47 1.69
C TYR A 134 3.69 -17.74 2.47
N THR A 135 4.59 -18.73 2.43
CA THR A 135 4.54 -19.92 3.28
C THR A 135 5.72 -19.87 4.25
N ASP A 136 5.45 -20.04 5.55
CA ASP A 136 6.50 -20.02 6.58
C ASP A 136 7.39 -21.29 6.54
N GLY A 137 8.42 -21.32 7.39
CA GLY A 137 9.32 -22.48 7.50
C GLY A 137 8.66 -23.76 8.02
N ASN A 138 7.46 -23.67 8.61
CA ASN A 138 6.68 -24.79 9.12
C ASN A 138 5.58 -25.24 8.13
N GLY A 139 5.47 -24.60 6.95
CA GLY A 139 4.46 -24.91 5.95
C GLY A 139 3.11 -24.19 6.14
N HIS A 140 3.00 -23.24 7.06
CA HIS A 140 1.77 -22.44 7.21
C HIS A 140 1.64 -21.42 6.08
N ALA A 141 0.48 -21.43 5.42
CA ALA A 141 0.13 -20.40 4.45
C ALA A 141 -0.25 -19.10 5.19
N CYS A 142 0.58 -18.07 5.05
CA CYS A 142 0.38 -16.76 5.62
C CYS A 142 -0.37 -15.86 4.62
N ARG A 143 -1.58 -15.47 4.99
CA ARG A 143 -2.46 -14.63 4.16
C ARG A 143 -2.36 -13.18 4.57
N SER A 144 -2.19 -12.29 3.60
CA SER A 144 -2.23 -10.85 3.85
C SER A 144 -3.67 -10.41 4.08
N ILE A 145 -3.98 -9.89 5.26
CA ILE A 145 -5.35 -9.46 5.61
C ILE A 145 -5.51 -7.97 5.37
N TYR A 146 -4.49 -7.21 5.76
CA TYR A 146 -4.37 -5.77 5.54
C TYR A 146 -2.95 -5.43 5.15
N TYR A 147 -2.78 -4.32 4.43
CA TYR A 147 -1.47 -3.76 4.10
C TYR A 147 -1.46 -2.26 4.33
N ALA A 148 -0.29 -1.72 4.66
CA ALA A 148 -0.07 -0.33 4.99
C ALA A 148 1.06 0.24 4.13
N LEU A 149 0.75 1.31 3.39
CA LEU A 149 1.64 2.03 2.47
C LEU A 149 1.64 3.53 2.76
#